data_AF-A0A399IDI2-F1
#
_entry.id   AF-A0A399IDI2-F1
#
_cell.length_a   1.000
_cell.length_b   1.000
_cell.length_c   1.000
_cell.angle_alpha   90.00
_cell.angle_beta   90.00
_cell.angle_gamma   90.00
#
_symmetry.space_group_name_H-M   'P 1'
#
loop_
_entity.id
_entity.type
_entity.pdbx_description
1 polymer ?
#
loop_
_entity_poly.entity_id
_entity_poly.type
_entity_poly.pdbx_seq_one_letter_code
_entity_poly.pdbx_strand_id
1 'polypeptide(L)'
;MKLQPEDTLIQAFWIDLGSSVVPDYNWGRIDFLTSDYLVLLKEHAGGDQLYRDPADGRLWELIRPNVHFAGGGPPILKVVSAEQAVEKYGSIPLS
;
A
#
# COMPACT_ATOMS: atom_id res chain seq x y z
N MET A 1 -11.46 -3.95 -7.26
CA MET A 1 -11.25 -2.69 -8.00
C MET A 1 -9.86 -2.63 -8.60
N LYS A 2 -9.69 -2.06 -9.80
CA LYS A 2 -8.36 -1.83 -10.39
C LYS A 2 -7.89 -0.39 -10.16
N LEU A 3 -6.58 -0.17 -10.26
CA LEU A 3 -5.98 1.16 -10.27
C LEU A 3 -6.31 1.90 -11.58
N GLN A 4 -6.47 3.20 -11.49
CA GLN A 4 -6.58 4.10 -12.64
C GLN A 4 -5.19 4.69 -12.98
N PRO A 5 -4.97 5.13 -14.23
CA PRO A 5 -3.70 5.74 -14.63
C PRO A 5 -3.28 6.94 -13.77
N GLU A 6 -4.24 7.73 -13.29
CA GLU A 6 -4.02 8.93 -12.47
C GLU A 6 -3.80 8.64 -10.97
N ASP A 7 -4.12 7.42 -10.50
CA ASP A 7 -3.87 7.06 -9.11
C ASP A 7 -2.36 7.08 -8.85
N THR A 8 -1.91 7.89 -7.91
CA THR A 8 -0.50 7.91 -7.45
C THR A 8 -0.37 7.71 -5.95
N LEU A 9 -1.46 7.92 -5.21
CA LEU A 9 -1.56 7.80 -3.76
C LEU A 9 -2.97 7.39 -3.38
N ILE A 10 -3.07 6.37 -2.53
CA ILE A 10 -4.29 5.98 -1.84
C ILE A 10 -3.95 5.99 -0.35
N GLN A 11 -4.64 6.84 0.41
CA GLN A 11 -4.43 6.98 1.84
C GLN A 11 -5.74 6.65 2.55
N ALA A 12 -5.69 5.64 3.42
CA ALA A 12 -6.80 5.33 4.30
C ALA A 12 -6.88 6.30 5.47
N PHE A 13 -8.06 6.37 6.08
CA PHE A 13 -8.30 7.14 7.28
C PHE A 13 -9.21 6.35 8.23
N TRP A 14 -9.09 6.71 9.51
CA TRP A 14 -10.12 6.43 10.49
C TRP A 14 -11.20 7.50 10.40
N ILE A 15 -12.46 7.10 10.27
CA ILE A 15 -13.61 7.99 10.33
C ILE A 15 -14.18 7.93 11.74
N ASP A 16 -14.20 9.07 12.42
CA ASP A 16 -14.87 9.23 13.70
C ASP A 16 -16.37 9.49 13.48
N LEU A 17 -17.20 8.57 13.95
CA LEU A 17 -18.67 8.68 13.93
C LEU A 17 -19.24 9.10 15.30
N GLY A 18 -18.40 9.57 16.22
CA GLY A 18 -18.73 9.99 17.58
C GLY A 18 -18.82 8.82 18.56
N SER A 19 -19.61 7.79 18.24
CA SER A 19 -19.74 6.58 19.08
C SER A 19 -18.76 5.46 18.73
N SER A 20 -18.13 5.56 17.57
CA SER A 20 -17.24 4.53 17.02
C SER A 20 -16.27 5.13 16.03
N VAL A 21 -15.12 4.49 15.88
CA VAL A 21 -14.14 4.79 14.85
C VAL A 21 -14.14 3.63 13.86
N VAL A 22 -14.36 3.93 12.58
CA VAL A 22 -14.47 2.92 11.50
C VAL A 22 -13.48 3.21 10.38
N PRO A 23 -13.01 2.19 9.65
CA PRO A 23 -12.14 2.42 8.50
C PRO A 23 -12.92 3.09 7.37
N ASP A 24 -12.24 3.96 6.63
CA ASP A 24 -12.81 4.57 5.43
C ASP A 24 -12.84 3.62 4.23
N TYR A 25 -13.37 4.12 3.12
CA TYR A 25 -13.42 3.39 1.86
C TYR A 25 -12.04 2.99 1.32
N ASN A 26 -11.05 3.87 1.46
CA ASN A 26 -9.71 3.64 0.95
C ASN A 26 -9.03 2.48 1.67
N TRP A 27 -9.34 2.25 2.94
CA TRP A 27 -8.89 1.06 3.66
C TRP A 27 -9.25 -0.22 2.93
N GLY A 28 -10.54 -0.43 2.66
CA GLY A 28 -11.01 -1.62 1.94
C GLY A 28 -10.47 -1.71 0.52
N ARG A 29 -10.27 -0.56 -0.14
CA ARG A 29 -9.64 -0.50 -1.46
C ARG A 29 -8.18 -0.98 -1.42
N ILE A 30 -7.39 -0.53 -0.44
CA ILE A 30 -6.00 -0.94 -0.26
C ILE A 30 -5.92 -2.44 0.05
N ASP A 31 -6.76 -2.92 0.98
CA ASP A 31 -6.80 -4.34 1.33
C ASP A 31 -7.04 -5.19 0.07
N PHE A 32 -8.12 -4.92 -0.68
CA PHE A 32 -8.40 -5.60 -1.95
C PHE A 32 -7.23 -5.54 -2.94
N LEU A 33 -6.64 -4.36 -3.13
CA LEU A 33 -5.55 -4.20 -4.10
C LEU A 33 -4.36 -5.07 -3.73
N THR A 34 -4.00 -5.12 -2.46
CA THR A 34 -2.85 -5.89 -1.97
C THR A 34 -3.10 -7.40 -1.86
N SER A 35 -4.34 -7.83 -1.63
CA SER A 35 -4.69 -9.25 -1.52
C SER A 35 -5.03 -9.92 -2.87
N ASP A 36 -5.63 -9.19 -3.81
CA ASP A 36 -6.28 -9.80 -4.98
C ASP A 36 -5.78 -9.28 -6.34
N TYR A 37 -5.06 -8.15 -6.38
CA TYR A 37 -4.71 -7.50 -7.64
C TYR A 37 -3.21 -7.30 -7.84
N LEU A 38 -2.54 -6.68 -6.89
CA LEU A 38 -1.13 -6.33 -6.98
C LEU A 38 -0.23 -7.54 -6.74
N VAL A 39 0.90 -7.59 -7.43
CA VAL A 39 1.89 -8.65 -7.26
C VAL A 39 2.92 -8.20 -6.24
N LEU A 40 2.98 -8.88 -5.09
CA LEU A 40 4.00 -8.64 -4.07
C LEU A 40 5.39 -8.99 -4.62
N LEU A 41 6.33 -8.06 -4.50
CA LEU A 41 7.73 -8.23 -4.91
C LEU A 41 8.67 -8.43 -3.72
N LYS A 42 8.50 -7.63 -2.65
CA LYS A 42 9.38 -7.62 -1.48
C LYS A 42 8.63 -7.20 -0.22
N GLU A 43 9.12 -7.66 0.91
CA GLU A 43 8.74 -7.18 2.24
C GLU A 43 9.95 -6.49 2.88
N HIS A 44 9.70 -5.49 3.72
CA HIS A 44 10.73 -4.75 4.46
C HIS A 44 10.49 -4.85 5.97
N ALA A 45 11.57 -4.79 6.74
CA ALA A 45 11.50 -4.73 8.21
C ALA A 45 10.62 -3.54 8.66
N GLY A 46 9.59 -3.81 9.46
CA GLY A 46 8.60 -2.79 9.84
C GLY A 46 7.23 -2.94 9.17
N GLY A 47 7.05 -3.92 8.29
CA GLY A 47 5.74 -4.27 7.73
C GLY A 47 5.39 -3.55 6.43
N ASP A 48 6.31 -2.76 5.89
CA ASP A 48 6.17 -2.15 4.58
C ASP A 48 6.40 -3.20 3.48
N GLN A 49 5.69 -3.07 2.37
CA GLN A 49 5.70 -4.04 1.28
C GLN A 49 5.75 -3.32 -0.07
N LEU A 50 6.54 -3.89 -0.99
CA LEU A 50 6.65 -3.41 -2.36
C LEU A 50 5.85 -4.32 -3.29
N TYR A 51 5.02 -3.70 -4.11
CA TYR A 51 4.14 -4.34 -5.06
C TYR A 51 4.40 -3.84 -6.49
N ARG A 52 3.95 -4.62 -7.47
CA ARG A 52 3.86 -4.21 -8.87
C ARG A 52 2.43 -4.31 -9.36
N ASP A 53 1.98 -3.27 -10.07
CA ASP A 53 0.74 -3.31 -10.82
C ASP A 53 0.92 -4.17 -12.08
N PRO A 54 0.15 -5.27 -12.25
CA PRO A 54 0.26 -6.11 -13.43
C PRO A 54 -0.26 -5.45 -14.72
N ALA A 55 -1.05 -4.37 -14.63
CA ALA A 55 -1.60 -3.71 -15.82
C ALA A 55 -0.63 -2.75 -16.49
N ASP A 56 0.17 -2.00 -15.72
CA ASP A 56 1.06 -0.95 -16.24
C ASP A 56 2.51 -1.02 -15.74
N GLY A 57 2.81 -1.96 -14.84
CA GLY A 57 4.15 -2.20 -14.32
C GLY A 57 4.62 -1.20 -13.26
N ARG A 58 3.79 -0.22 -12.85
CA ARG A 58 4.15 0.73 -11.79
C ARG A 58 4.43 0.02 -10.47
N LEU A 59 5.40 0.56 -9.74
CA LEU A 59 5.75 0.09 -8.41
C LEU A 59 4.93 0.83 -7.35
N TRP A 60 4.35 0.05 -6.44
CA TRP A 60 3.51 0.56 -5.37
C TRP A 60 4.07 0.13 -4.02
N GLU A 61 4.27 1.09 -3.14
CA GLU A 61 4.69 0.84 -1.76
C GLU A 61 3.48 0.90 -0.84
N LEU A 62 3.26 -0.18 -0.08
CA LEU A 62 2.38 -0.20 1.08
C LEU A 62 3.17 0.20 2.31
N ILE A 63 2.71 1.23 3.01
CA ILE A 63 3.24 1.70 4.28
C ILE A 63 2.21 1.40 5.37
N ARG A 64 2.62 0.68 6.41
CA ARG A 64 1.76 0.41 7.59
C ARG A 64 2.30 1.16 8.81
N PRO A 65 1.87 2.41 9.04
CA PRO A 65 2.34 3.18 10.18
C PRO A 65 1.91 2.52 11.50
N ASN A 66 2.82 2.52 12.48
CA ASN A 66 2.58 2.12 13.86
C ASN A 66 2.01 0.70 14.06
N VAL A 67 2.79 -0.31 13.65
CA VAL A 67 2.51 -1.75 13.88
C VAL A 67 2.29 -2.15 15.35
N HIS A 68 2.53 -1.24 16.30
CA HIS A 68 2.38 -1.48 17.74
C HIS A 68 0.96 -1.30 18.29
N PHE A 69 0.02 -0.76 17.51
CA PHE A 69 -1.39 -0.67 17.92
C PHE A 69 -2.16 -1.93 17.52
N ALA A 70 -3.00 -2.45 18.44
CA ALA A 70 -3.96 -3.49 18.10
C ALA A 70 -4.93 -2.95 17.02
N GLY A 71 -4.83 -3.48 15.81
CA GLY A 71 -5.58 -3.00 14.63
C GLY A 71 -4.77 -2.17 13.62
N GLY A 72 -3.56 -1.71 13.99
CA GLY A 72 -2.68 -0.91 13.13
C GLY A 72 -3.17 0.52 12.86
N GLY A 73 -2.27 1.37 12.34
CA GLY A 73 -2.64 2.67 11.78
C GLY A 73 -3.20 2.54 10.35
N PRO A 74 -3.82 3.60 9.82
CA PRO A 74 -4.37 3.58 8.46
C PRO A 74 -3.26 3.35 7.42
N PRO A 75 -3.42 2.36 6.53
CA PRO A 75 -2.41 2.07 5.52
C PRO A 75 -2.35 3.16 4.45
N ILE A 76 -1.17 3.29 3.85
CA ILE A 76 -0.92 4.14 2.68
C ILE A 76 -0.40 3.27 1.56
N LEU A 77 -0.93 3.42 0.36
CA LEU A 77 -0.43 2.79 -0.84
C LEU A 77 -0.04 3.88 -1.83
N LYS A 78 1.23 3.99 -2.20
CA LYS A 78 1.74 5.07 -3.07
C LYS A 78 2.63 4.56 -4.17
N VAL A 79 2.65 5.23 -5.32
CA VAL A 79 3.61 4.96 -6.38
C VAL A 79 5.01 5.37 -5.92
N VAL A 80 6.00 4.54 -6.23
CA VAL A 80 7.42 4.82 -5.98
C VAL A 80 8.22 4.66 -7.27
N SER A 81 9.30 5.42 -7.42
CA SER A 81 10.23 5.22 -8.52
C SER A 81 11.06 3.95 -8.32
N ALA A 82 11.66 3.46 -9.41
CA ALA A 82 12.60 2.34 -9.31
C ALA A 82 13.80 2.67 -8.41
N GLU A 83 14.31 3.91 -8.43
CA GLU A 83 15.41 4.30 -7.55
C GLU A 83 15.00 4.25 -6.07
N GLN A 84 13.83 4.81 -5.72
CA GLN A 84 13.31 4.79 -4.34
C GLN A 84 13.08 3.37 -3.85
N ALA A 85 12.53 2.52 -4.72
CA ALA A 85 12.28 1.13 -4.39
C ALA A 85 13.60 0.36 -4.20
N VAL A 86 14.63 0.62 -5.02
CA VAL A 86 15.94 -0.02 -4.87
C VAL A 86 16.66 0.45 -3.61
N GLU A 87 16.59 1.74 -3.30
CA GLU A 87 17.18 2.31 -2.09
C GLU A 87 16.67 1.64 -0.81
N LYS A 88 15.36 1.37 -0.75
CA LYS A 88 14.73 0.79 0.43
C LYS A 88 14.71 -0.75 0.44
N TYR A 89 14.35 -1.39 -0.67
CA TYR A 89 14.12 -2.84 -0.74
C TYR A 89 15.32 -3.62 -1.32
N GLY A 90 16.38 -2.91 -1.75
CA GLY A 90 17.53 -3.50 -2.43
C GLY A 90 17.21 -3.88 -3.88
N SER A 91 17.91 -4.88 -4.44
CA SER A 91 17.64 -5.32 -5.81
C SER A 91 16.21 -5.84 -5.97
N ILE A 92 15.50 -5.28 -6.95
CA ILE A 92 14.14 -5.65 -7.32
C ILE A 92 14.21 -6.55 -8.55
N PRO A 93 13.43 -7.64 -8.62
CA PRO A 93 13.36 -8.45 -9.82
C PRO A 93 12.98 -7.58 -11.03
N LEU A 94 13.83 -7.60 -12.05
CA LEU A 94 13.42 -7.18 -13.38
C LEU A 94 12.48 -8.27 -13.89
N SER A 95 11.25 -7.87 -14.23
CA SER A 95 10.29 -8.72 -14.92
C SER A 95 10.80 -9.18 -16.28
#